data_AF-A0AAP0G5D9-F1
#
_entry.id   AF-A0AAP0G5D9-F1
#
_cell.length_a   1.000
_cell.length_b   1.000
_cell.length_c   1.000
_cell.angle_alpha   90.00
_cell.angle_beta   90.00
_cell.angle_gamma   90.00
#
_symmetry.space_group_name_H-M   'P 1'
#
loop_
_entity.id
_entity.type
_entity.pdbx_description
1 polymer ?
#
loop_
_entity_poly.entity_id
_entity_poly.type
_entity_poly.pdbx_seq_one_letter_code
_entity_poly.pdbx_strand_id
1 'polypeptide(L)'
;MGKKITVDSATLFNKGLEVIEAHYLYGAEYDDIEILIHPQSIIHSMVETQDSSVLAQLGWPDMRLPILYTMSWPERIYCSEITWPRLDLCKLGSLTFKAPDNVKYPSMNLAYAAGRAGGTMTGVLSAANEKAVEMFIDEKISYLEIFKAVELTCDAHRSELVEHPSLEEIIHFDLWARDYTAGLKLSSGLSPALV
;
A
#
# COMPACT_ATOMS: atom_id res chain seq x y z
N MET A 1 -1.09 -14.22 -5.11
CA MET A 1 -0.72 -13.45 -3.90
C MET A 1 -1.43 -14.04 -2.69
N GLY A 2 -0.91 -13.84 -1.47
CA GLY A 2 -1.55 -14.33 -0.24
C GLY A 2 -2.82 -13.54 0.13
N LYS A 3 -3.63 -14.06 1.05
CA LYS A 3 -4.94 -13.48 1.42
C LYS A 3 -4.85 -12.01 1.84
N LYS A 4 -3.86 -11.65 2.68
CA LYS A 4 -3.65 -10.28 3.17
C LYS A 4 -3.43 -9.29 2.03
N ILE A 5 -2.51 -9.59 1.12
CA ILE A 5 -2.19 -8.73 -0.04
C ILE A 5 -3.41 -8.58 -0.95
N THR A 6 -4.22 -9.63 -1.13
CA THR A 6 -5.46 -9.55 -1.90
C THR A 6 -6.45 -8.57 -1.28
N VAL A 7 -6.62 -8.59 0.04
CA VAL A 7 -7.49 -7.62 0.74
C VAL A 7 -6.91 -6.21 0.67
N ASP A 8 -5.61 -6.04 0.91
CA ASP A 8 -4.94 -4.74 0.81
C ASP A 8 -5.00 -4.13 -0.60
N SER A 9 -4.97 -4.97 -1.64
CA SER A 9 -5.14 -4.53 -3.02
C SER A 9 -6.58 -4.08 -3.28
N ALA A 10 -7.57 -4.76 -2.67
CA ALA A 10 -8.97 -4.36 -2.77
C ALA A 10 -9.23 -3.03 -2.06
N THR A 11 -8.63 -2.82 -0.88
CA THR A 11 -8.78 -1.61 -0.05
C THR A 11 -7.85 -0.46 -0.46
N LEU A 12 -6.88 -0.69 -1.35
CA LEU A 12 -5.76 0.20 -1.67
C LEU A 12 -4.79 0.51 -0.51
N PHE A 13 -4.90 -0.18 0.63
CA PHE A 13 -3.86 -0.08 1.67
C PHE A 13 -2.50 -0.56 1.16
N ASN A 14 -2.45 -1.52 0.22
CA ASN A 14 -1.20 -1.95 -0.39
C ASN A 14 -0.47 -0.75 -1.00
N LYS A 15 -1.19 0.06 -1.78
CA LYS A 15 -0.61 1.22 -2.45
C LYS A 15 -0.28 2.36 -1.48
N GLY A 16 -1.09 2.54 -0.43
CA GLY A 16 -0.78 3.49 0.64
C GLY A 16 0.51 3.15 1.39
N LEU A 17 0.74 1.87 1.72
CA LEU A 17 1.98 1.42 2.35
C LEU A 17 3.19 1.59 1.41
N GLU A 18 3.03 1.33 0.12
CA GLU A 18 4.08 1.55 -0.90
C GLU A 18 4.46 3.04 -1.05
N VAL A 19 3.55 4.00 -0.79
CA VAL A 19 3.90 5.44 -0.75
C VAL A 19 4.83 5.74 0.41
N ILE A 20 4.56 5.17 1.59
CA ILE A 20 5.42 5.33 2.76
C ILE A 20 6.78 4.69 2.48
N GLU A 21 6.81 3.50 1.89
CA GLU A 21 8.05 2.83 1.49
C GLU A 21 8.86 3.66 0.49
N ALA A 22 8.22 4.22 -0.54
CA ALA A 22 8.89 5.04 -1.54
C ALA A 22 9.53 6.30 -0.93
N HIS A 23 8.87 6.94 0.03
CA HIS A 23 9.46 8.05 0.79
C HIS A 23 10.75 7.63 1.50
N TYR A 24 10.73 6.53 2.25
CA TYR A 24 11.93 6.06 2.98
C TYR A 24 13.03 5.54 2.05
N LEU A 25 12.68 4.88 0.95
CA LEU A 25 13.66 4.25 0.05
C LEU A 25 14.35 5.26 -0.87
N TYR A 26 13.60 6.26 -1.35
CA TYR A 26 14.07 7.21 -2.36
C TYR A 26 14.26 8.63 -1.85
N GLY A 27 13.80 8.94 -0.63
CA GLY A 27 13.84 10.29 -0.06
C GLY A 27 12.91 11.28 -0.77
N ALA A 28 11.89 10.79 -1.48
CA ALA A 28 10.90 11.63 -2.15
C ALA A 28 9.89 12.17 -1.14
N GLU A 29 9.56 13.46 -1.21
CA GLU A 29 8.53 14.05 -0.37
C GLU A 29 7.15 13.47 -0.71
N TYR A 30 6.24 13.41 0.25
CA TYR A 30 4.89 12.86 0.02
C TYR A 30 4.10 13.61 -1.07
N ASP A 31 4.36 14.91 -1.25
CA ASP A 31 3.74 15.71 -2.31
C ASP A 31 4.29 15.37 -3.71
N ASP A 32 5.45 14.72 -3.79
CA ASP A 32 6.11 14.30 -5.03
C ASP A 32 5.81 12.84 -5.41
N ILE A 33 4.94 12.15 -4.64
CA ILE A 33 4.54 10.77 -4.88
C ILE A 33 3.05 10.74 -5.28
N GLU A 34 2.78 10.52 -6.57
CA GLU A 34 1.41 10.41 -7.08
C GLU A 34 0.99 8.95 -7.30
N ILE A 35 -0.21 8.61 -6.84
CA ILE A 35 -0.83 7.30 -7.13
C ILE A 35 -1.73 7.41 -8.35
N LEU A 36 -1.54 6.47 -9.28
CA LEU A 36 -2.34 6.29 -10.49
C LEU A 36 -2.85 4.86 -10.61
N ILE A 37 -4.10 4.70 -11.02
CA ILE A 37 -4.72 3.40 -11.26
C ILE A 37 -4.39 2.94 -12.68
N HIS A 38 -3.65 1.85 -12.77
CA HIS A 38 -3.27 1.19 -14.03
C HIS A 38 -3.72 -0.28 -14.04
N PRO A 39 -4.95 -0.59 -14.51
CA PRO A 39 -5.54 -1.94 -14.40
C PRO A 39 -4.77 -3.05 -15.13
N GLN A 40 -3.97 -2.71 -16.14
CA GLN A 40 -3.24 -3.70 -16.92
C GLN A 40 -1.98 -4.20 -16.19
N SER A 41 -1.50 -3.49 -15.17
CA SER A 41 -0.29 -3.84 -14.41
C SER A 41 0.92 -4.16 -15.29
N ILE A 42 1.07 -3.41 -16.40
CA ILE A 42 2.23 -3.53 -17.31
C ILE A 42 3.27 -2.47 -16.99
N ILE A 43 2.83 -1.24 -16.70
CA ILE A 43 3.69 -0.20 -16.12
C ILE A 43 3.71 -0.42 -14.62
N HIS A 44 4.89 -0.68 -14.06
CA HIS A 44 5.05 -1.02 -12.64
C HIS A 44 5.27 0.21 -11.76
N SER A 45 5.83 1.29 -12.30
CA SER A 45 5.87 2.65 -11.76
C SER A 45 6.59 3.57 -12.75
N MET A 46 6.59 4.88 -12.46
CA MET A 46 7.19 5.91 -13.30
C MET A 46 7.94 6.93 -12.44
N VAL A 47 8.93 7.61 -13.02
CA VAL A 47 9.65 8.73 -12.42
C VAL A 47 9.57 9.91 -13.37
N GLU A 48 9.08 11.04 -12.88
CA GLU A 48 9.13 12.32 -13.60
C GLU A 48 10.44 13.04 -13.28
N THR A 49 11.12 13.57 -14.29
CA THR A 49 12.39 14.30 -14.16
C THR A 49 12.17 15.80 -14.26
N GLN A 50 13.18 16.59 -13.85
CA GLN A 50 13.11 18.06 -13.80
C GLN A 50 12.84 18.74 -15.16
N ASP A 51 13.10 18.05 -16.27
CA ASP A 51 12.81 18.49 -17.63
C ASP A 51 11.45 18.00 -18.15
N SER A 52 10.60 17.47 -17.25
CA SER A 52 9.28 16.88 -17.53
C SER A 52 9.31 15.58 -18.35
N SER A 53 10.47 14.93 -18.50
CA SER A 53 10.52 13.58 -19.06
C SER A 53 9.97 12.57 -18.04
N VAL A 54 9.30 11.53 -18.53
CA VAL A 54 8.80 10.44 -17.69
C VAL A 54 9.48 9.13 -18.08
N LEU A 55 10.17 8.52 -17.12
CA LEU A 55 10.78 7.22 -17.26
C LEU A 55 9.88 6.16 -16.61
N ALA A 56 9.43 5.20 -17.39
CA ALA A 56 8.55 4.12 -16.94
C ALA A 56 9.25 2.77 -17.05
N GLN A 57 9.09 1.91 -16.03
CA GLN A 57 9.50 0.52 -16.13
C GLN A 57 8.29 -0.34 -16.52
N LEU A 58 8.39 -1.03 -17.66
CA LEU A 58 7.35 -1.91 -18.18
C LEU A 58 7.79 -3.37 -18.13
N GLY A 59 6.85 -4.26 -17.85
CA GLY A 59 7.07 -5.70 -17.91
C GLY A 59 5.81 -6.49 -17.61
N TRP A 60 5.88 -7.81 -17.80
CA TRP A 60 4.83 -8.69 -17.29
C TRP A 60 4.74 -8.57 -15.76
N PRO A 61 3.54 -8.70 -15.15
CA PRO A 61 3.36 -8.66 -13.70
C PRO A 61 3.87 -9.95 -13.05
N ASP A 62 5.19 -10.09 -13.00
CA ASP A 62 5.89 -11.30 -12.55
C ASP A 62 7.10 -10.91 -11.69
N MET A 63 7.07 -11.36 -10.43
CA MET A 63 8.07 -11.03 -9.41
C MET A 63 9.48 -11.52 -9.75
N ARG A 64 9.64 -12.50 -10.65
CA ARG A 64 10.98 -12.94 -11.06
C ARG A 64 11.81 -11.78 -11.67
N LEU A 65 11.17 -10.69 -12.13
CA LEU A 65 11.80 -9.58 -12.88
C LEU A 65 12.47 -8.62 -11.92
N PRO A 66 11.74 -8.05 -10.93
CA PRO A 66 12.39 -7.26 -9.89
C PRO A 66 13.40 -8.08 -9.10
N ILE A 67 13.13 -9.36 -8.78
CA ILE A 67 14.08 -10.23 -8.06
C ILE A 67 15.37 -10.42 -8.86
N LEU A 68 15.26 -10.79 -10.14
CA LEU A 68 16.44 -10.98 -11.00
C LEU A 68 17.24 -9.68 -11.11
N TYR A 69 16.56 -8.54 -11.29
CA TYR A 69 17.24 -7.26 -11.41
C TYR A 69 17.96 -6.88 -10.11
N THR A 70 17.34 -7.05 -8.95
CA THR A 70 17.99 -6.83 -7.65
C THR A 70 19.21 -7.72 -7.46
N MET A 71 19.15 -8.99 -7.85
CA MET A 71 20.28 -9.93 -7.72
C MET A 71 21.42 -9.69 -8.71
N SER A 72 21.11 -9.11 -9.87
CA SER A 72 22.09 -8.91 -10.95
C SER A 72 22.58 -7.47 -11.09
N TRP A 73 21.96 -6.52 -10.38
CA TRP A 73 22.32 -5.11 -10.48
C TRP A 73 23.83 -4.88 -10.25
N PRO A 74 24.49 -4.04 -11.07
CA PRO A 74 23.94 -3.20 -12.14
C PRO A 74 23.80 -3.90 -13.51
N GLU A 75 24.23 -5.15 -13.62
CA GLU A 75 24.20 -5.95 -14.84
C GLU A 75 22.77 -6.39 -15.21
N ARG A 76 22.60 -6.90 -16.43
CA ARG A 76 21.36 -7.55 -16.87
C ARG A 76 21.64 -8.96 -17.36
N ILE A 77 20.86 -9.92 -16.84
CA ILE A 77 20.96 -11.32 -17.24
C ILE A 77 19.99 -11.59 -18.39
N TYR A 78 20.47 -12.28 -19.43
CA TYR A 78 19.65 -12.74 -20.54
C TYR A 78 18.61 -13.77 -20.08
N CYS A 79 17.35 -13.58 -20.46
CA CYS A 79 16.28 -14.56 -20.30
C CYS A 79 15.77 -15.01 -21.67
N SER A 80 15.58 -16.33 -21.85
CA SER A 80 15.05 -16.88 -23.10
C SER A 80 13.53 -16.67 -23.23
N GLU A 81 13.00 -16.58 -24.45
CA GLU A 81 11.55 -16.49 -24.72
C GLU A 81 10.74 -17.65 -24.10
N ILE A 82 11.37 -18.81 -23.91
CA ILE A 82 10.73 -20.00 -23.32
C ILE A 82 10.52 -19.79 -21.81
N THR A 83 11.50 -19.19 -21.14
CA THR A 83 11.46 -18.95 -19.69
C THR A 83 10.72 -17.67 -19.35
N TRP A 84 10.86 -16.67 -20.21
CA TRP A 84 10.32 -15.34 -20.04
C TRP A 84 9.97 -14.72 -21.41
N PRO A 85 8.68 -14.70 -21.80
CA PRO A 85 8.27 -14.12 -23.08
C PRO A 85 8.48 -12.61 -23.10
N ARG A 86 8.95 -12.06 -24.22
CA ARG A 86 9.03 -10.60 -24.40
C ARG A 86 7.65 -9.95 -24.31
N LEU A 87 7.63 -8.73 -23.81
CA LEU A 87 6.44 -7.89 -23.80
C LEU A 87 6.14 -7.42 -25.24
N ASP A 88 4.97 -7.77 -25.75
CA ASP A 88 4.49 -7.38 -27.09
C ASP A 88 3.39 -6.31 -26.93
N LEU A 89 3.78 -5.04 -27.06
CA LEU A 89 2.88 -3.90 -26.89
C LEU A 89 1.79 -3.85 -27.96
N CYS A 90 2.07 -4.31 -29.18
CA CYS A 90 1.09 -4.36 -30.26
C CYS A 90 -0.04 -5.35 -29.95
N LYS A 91 0.29 -6.50 -29.33
CA LYS A 91 -0.71 -7.48 -28.87
C LYS A 91 -1.44 -7.03 -27.61
N LEU A 92 -0.78 -6.28 -26.73
CA LEU A 92 -1.38 -5.78 -25.50
C LEU A 92 -2.52 -4.79 -25.76
N GLY A 93 -2.38 -3.97 -26.80
CA GLY A 93 -3.38 -2.98 -27.19
C GLY A 93 -3.28 -1.70 -26.35
N SER A 94 -4.19 -1.52 -25.39
CA SER A 94 -4.31 -0.26 -24.65
C SER A 94 -3.75 -0.32 -23.23
N LEU A 95 -3.01 0.73 -22.85
CA LEU A 95 -2.66 1.04 -21.47
C LEU A 95 -3.58 2.19 -20.99
N THR A 96 -4.23 2.02 -19.85
CA THR A 96 -5.17 3.03 -19.33
C THR A 96 -4.72 3.51 -17.96
N PHE A 97 -4.98 4.79 -17.67
CA PHE A 97 -4.67 5.45 -16.41
C PHE A 97 -5.90 6.18 -15.88
N LYS A 98 -6.08 6.17 -14.56
CA LYS A 98 -7.14 6.91 -13.87
C LYS A 98 -6.62 7.41 -12.52
N ALA A 99 -7.14 8.56 -12.07
CA ALA A 99 -6.94 8.99 -10.69
C ALA A 99 -7.64 8.02 -9.72
N PRO A 100 -7.09 7.79 -8.52
CA PRO A 100 -7.75 7.04 -7.46
C PRO A 100 -8.98 7.80 -6.94
N ASP A 101 -10.01 7.06 -6.54
CA ASP A 101 -11.20 7.63 -5.90
C ASP A 101 -11.02 7.62 -4.37
N ASN A 102 -10.59 8.75 -3.82
CA ASN A 102 -10.31 8.88 -2.37
C ASN A 102 -11.58 8.82 -1.50
N VAL A 103 -12.78 9.02 -2.07
CA VAL A 103 -14.05 8.83 -1.35
C VAL A 103 -14.32 7.33 -1.19
N LYS A 104 -14.08 6.56 -2.25
CA LYS A 104 -14.22 5.11 -2.23
C LYS A 104 -13.11 4.40 -1.45
N TYR A 105 -11.91 4.96 -1.44
CA TYR A 105 -10.71 4.36 -0.84
C TYR A 105 -10.04 5.32 0.15
N PRO A 106 -10.58 5.46 1.38
CA PRO A 106 -10.04 6.40 2.37
C PRO A 106 -8.65 5.99 2.91
N SER A 107 -8.22 4.74 2.69
CA SER A 107 -6.87 4.22 2.99
C SER A 107 -5.75 5.10 2.43
N MET A 108 -6.00 5.73 1.29
CA MET A 108 -5.07 6.65 0.62
C MET A 108 -4.77 7.83 1.53
N ASN A 109 -5.80 8.56 1.96
CA ASN A 109 -5.66 9.71 2.84
C ASN A 109 -5.03 9.32 4.18
N LEU A 110 -5.41 8.15 4.72
CA LEU A 110 -4.82 7.62 5.95
C LEU A 110 -3.31 7.37 5.79
N ALA A 111 -2.87 6.78 4.68
CA ALA A 111 -1.47 6.51 4.43
C ALA A 111 -0.64 7.78 4.26
N TYR A 112 -1.11 8.76 3.48
CA TYR A 112 -0.43 10.07 3.37
C TYR A 112 -0.38 10.81 4.71
N ALA A 113 -1.46 10.79 5.49
CA ALA A 113 -1.49 11.42 6.81
C ALA A 113 -0.53 10.74 7.79
N ALA A 114 -0.50 9.41 7.81
CA ALA A 114 0.41 8.64 8.65
C ALA A 114 1.88 8.84 8.23
N GLY A 115 2.14 8.84 6.93
CA GLY A 115 3.45 9.12 6.37
C GLY A 115 3.98 10.50 6.79
N ARG A 116 3.17 11.55 6.63
CA ARG A 116 3.54 12.92 7.05
C ARG A 116 3.72 13.06 8.55
N ALA A 117 2.96 12.32 9.35
CA ALA A 117 3.16 12.29 10.80
C ALA A 117 4.48 11.60 11.17
N GLY A 118 4.93 10.63 10.37
CA GLY A 118 6.20 9.93 10.55
C GLY A 118 6.27 9.17 11.88
N GLY A 119 7.49 8.95 12.36
CA GLY A 119 7.73 8.33 13.66
C GLY A 119 7.05 6.97 13.81
N THR A 120 6.40 6.76 14.95
CA THR A 120 5.66 5.51 15.24
C THR A 120 4.32 5.39 14.50
N MET A 121 3.82 6.46 13.87
CA MET A 121 2.51 6.45 13.20
C MET A 121 2.47 5.48 12.01
N THR A 122 3.54 5.37 11.24
CA THR A 122 3.63 4.48 10.07
C THR A 122 3.59 3.00 10.49
N GLY A 123 4.27 2.66 11.58
CA GLY A 123 4.22 1.33 12.20
C GLY A 123 2.84 1.00 12.75
N VAL A 124 2.21 1.95 13.46
CA VAL A 124 0.85 1.81 13.99
C VAL A 124 -0.17 1.61 12.87
N LEU A 125 -0.09 2.38 11.78
CA LEU A 125 -0.94 2.20 10.60
C LEU A 125 -0.82 0.77 10.04
N SER A 126 0.41 0.30 9.86
CA SER A 126 0.68 -1.04 9.34
C SER A 126 0.11 -2.14 10.25
N ALA A 127 0.38 -2.06 11.55
CA ALA A 127 -0.07 -3.01 12.56
C ALA A 127 -1.61 -3.04 12.68
N ALA A 128 -2.24 -1.87 12.68
CA ALA A 128 -3.70 -1.73 12.69
C ALA A 128 -4.32 -2.33 11.43
N ASN A 129 -3.75 -2.07 10.24
CA ASN A 129 -4.24 -2.64 8.98
C ASN A 129 -4.12 -4.16 8.98
N GLU A 130 -2.97 -4.71 9.40
CA GLU A 130 -2.80 -6.16 9.50
C GLU A 130 -3.84 -6.80 10.42
N LYS A 131 -4.09 -6.20 11.59
CA LYS A 131 -5.08 -6.73 12.52
C LYS A 131 -6.51 -6.59 12.00
N ALA A 132 -6.84 -5.47 11.37
CA ALA A 132 -8.16 -5.25 10.77
C ALA A 132 -8.42 -6.24 9.62
N VAL A 133 -7.42 -6.51 8.77
CA VAL A 133 -7.52 -7.51 7.69
C VAL A 133 -7.67 -8.92 8.25
N GLU A 134 -6.94 -9.26 9.32
CA GLU A 134 -7.14 -10.53 10.05
C GLU A 134 -8.59 -10.66 10.54
N MET A 135 -9.11 -9.62 11.19
CA MET A 135 -10.50 -9.59 11.67
C MET A 135 -11.52 -9.71 10.54
N PHE A 136 -11.27 -9.10 9.38
CA PHE A 136 -12.13 -9.22 8.19
C PHE A 136 -12.10 -10.63 7.60
N ILE A 137 -10.91 -11.23 7.48
CA ILE A 137 -10.74 -12.61 6.99
C ILE A 137 -11.43 -13.62 7.92
N ASP A 138 -11.42 -13.34 9.22
CA ASP A 138 -12.12 -14.10 10.25
C ASP A 138 -13.62 -13.77 10.37
N GLU A 139 -14.18 -12.95 9.46
CA GLU A 139 -15.59 -12.53 9.42
C GLU A 139 -16.06 -11.79 10.70
N LYS A 140 -15.14 -11.21 11.47
CA LYS A 140 -15.43 -10.45 12.70
C LYS A 140 -15.83 -9.00 12.41
N ILE A 141 -15.38 -8.46 11.28
CA ILE A 141 -15.72 -7.11 10.80
C ILE A 141 -16.04 -7.15 9.30
N SER A 142 -16.81 -6.18 8.85
CA SER A 142 -17.12 -5.96 7.43
C SER A 142 -15.99 -5.25 6.69
N TYR A 143 -16.08 -5.21 5.36
CA TYR A 143 -15.07 -4.60 4.49
C TYR A 143 -14.83 -3.10 4.80
N LEU A 144 -15.90 -2.33 5.05
CA LEU A 144 -15.78 -0.89 5.34
C LEU A 144 -15.23 -0.63 6.75
N GLU A 145 -15.43 -1.57 7.67
CA GLU A 145 -14.92 -1.50 9.02
C GLU A 145 -13.40 -1.62 9.09
N ILE A 146 -12.73 -2.16 8.05
CA ILE A 146 -11.26 -2.17 7.96
C ILE A 146 -10.71 -0.74 8.04
N PHE A 147 -11.25 0.17 7.22
CA PHE A 147 -10.80 1.56 7.20
C PHE A 147 -11.06 2.25 8.53
N LYS A 148 -12.22 1.97 9.14
CA LYS A 148 -12.61 2.58 10.41
C LYS A 148 -11.73 2.10 11.56
N ALA A 149 -11.40 0.82 11.59
CA ALA A 149 -10.48 0.24 12.57
C ALA A 149 -9.12 0.94 12.51
N VAL A 150 -8.55 1.05 11.32
CA VAL A 150 -7.25 1.71 11.11
C VAL A 150 -7.28 3.18 11.49
N GLU A 151 -8.30 3.93 11.06
CA GLU A 151 -8.48 5.33 11.42
C GLU A 151 -8.53 5.54 12.94
N LEU A 152 -9.38 4.78 13.64
CA LEU A 152 -9.53 4.89 15.09
C LEU A 152 -8.24 4.56 15.84
N THR A 153 -7.50 3.54 15.42
CA THR A 153 -6.22 3.18 16.03
C THR A 153 -5.17 4.27 15.81
N CYS A 154 -5.05 4.81 14.60
CA CYS A 154 -4.14 5.92 14.31
C CYS A 154 -4.52 7.18 15.10
N ASP A 155 -5.81 7.51 15.21
CA ASP A 155 -6.27 8.68 15.95
C ASP A 155 -5.99 8.55 17.46
N ALA A 156 -6.18 7.36 18.03
CA ALA A 156 -5.85 7.10 19.43
C ALA A 156 -4.34 7.22 19.70
N HIS A 157 -3.50 6.87 18.73
CA HIS A 157 -2.04 6.95 18.84
C HIS A 157 -1.49 8.38 18.82
N ARG A 158 -2.25 9.36 18.29
CA ARG A 158 -1.75 10.74 18.09
C ARG A 158 -1.21 11.37 19.37
N SER A 159 -1.76 11.06 20.54
CA SER A 159 -1.31 11.61 21.82
C SER A 159 0.02 11.05 22.31
N GLU A 160 0.44 9.89 21.80
CA GLU A 160 1.65 9.16 22.20
C GLU A 160 2.62 8.98 21.02
N LEU A 161 2.49 9.83 19.98
CA LEU A 161 3.37 9.81 18.82
C LEU A 161 4.83 10.06 19.24
N VAL A 162 5.71 9.16 18.81
CA VAL A 162 7.16 9.29 18.97
C VAL A 162 7.77 9.54 17.61
N GLU A 163 8.33 10.74 17.40
CA GLU A 163 8.88 11.19 16.11
C GLU A 163 10.14 10.40 15.69
N HIS A 164 10.97 10.02 16.66
CA HIS A 164 12.24 9.31 16.45
C HIS A 164 12.31 8.05 17.31
N PRO A 165 11.58 6.99 16.95
CA PRO A 165 11.44 5.84 17.82
C PRO A 165 12.67 4.93 17.83
N SER A 166 12.91 4.32 18.98
CA SER A 166 13.76 3.14 19.12
C SER A 166 13.09 1.88 18.57
N LEU A 167 13.85 0.81 18.43
CA LEU A 167 13.30 -0.51 18.06
C LEU A 167 12.28 -0.98 19.10
N GLU A 168 12.55 -0.75 20.38
CA GLU A 168 11.66 -1.11 21.47
C GLU A 168 10.33 -0.36 21.40
N GLU A 169 10.36 0.93 21.06
CA GLU A 169 9.15 1.74 20.87
C GLU A 169 8.36 1.29 19.63
N ILE A 170 9.04 0.93 18.53
CA ILE A 170 8.38 0.37 17.34
C ILE A 170 7.65 -0.93 17.70
N ILE A 171 8.31 -1.85 18.40
CA ILE A 171 7.71 -3.13 18.82
C ILE A 171 6.56 -2.88 19.80
N HIS A 172 6.74 -1.97 20.75
CA HIS A 172 5.71 -1.61 21.72
C HIS A 172 4.45 -1.10 21.04
N PHE A 173 4.58 -0.14 20.12
CA PHE A 173 3.44 0.45 19.42
C PHE A 173 2.83 -0.45 18.35
N ASP A 174 3.59 -1.37 17.74
CA ASP A 174 3.00 -2.46 16.92
C ASP A 174 2.06 -3.33 17.76
N LEU A 175 2.53 -3.83 18.89
CA LEU A 175 1.73 -4.69 19.78
C LEU A 175 0.51 -3.94 20.33
N TRP A 176 0.72 -2.71 20.81
CA TRP A 176 -0.36 -1.85 21.27
C TRP A 176 -1.41 -1.61 20.17
N ALA A 177 -0.99 -1.33 18.94
CA ALA A 177 -1.92 -1.07 17.83
C ALA A 177 -2.76 -2.31 17.51
N ARG A 178 -2.16 -3.51 17.55
CA ARG A 178 -2.90 -4.77 17.36
C ARG A 178 -3.92 -5.00 18.47
N ASP A 179 -3.53 -4.80 19.72
CA ASP A 179 -4.42 -5.00 20.88
C ASP A 179 -5.55 -3.96 20.89
N TYR A 180 -5.24 -2.69 20.63
CA TYR A 180 -6.21 -1.61 20.53
C TYR A 180 -7.22 -1.91 19.42
N THR A 181 -6.74 -2.26 18.22
CA THR A 181 -7.57 -2.59 17.05
C THR A 181 -8.50 -3.78 17.35
N ALA A 182 -7.97 -4.82 18.00
CA ALA A 182 -8.76 -6.00 18.38
C ALA A 182 -9.84 -5.70 19.43
N GLY A 183 -9.60 -4.71 20.31
CA GLY A 183 -10.53 -4.26 21.35
C GLY A 183 -11.64 -3.33 20.85
N LEU A 184 -11.56 -2.84 19.61
CA LEU A 184 -12.55 -1.92 19.06
C LEU A 184 -13.92 -2.58 18.95
N LYS A 185 -14.93 -1.96 19.57
CA LYS A 185 -16.34 -2.31 19.37
C LYS A 185 -16.89 -1.51 18.20
N LEU A 186 -16.69 -2.04 17.00
CA LEU A 186 -17.25 -1.48 15.78
C LEU A 186 -18.75 -1.83 15.77
N SER A 187 -19.59 -0.80 15.79
CA SER A 187 -21.04 -1.00 15.73
C SER A 187 -21.42 -1.45 14.32
N SER A 188 -22.26 -2.48 14.22
CA SER A 188 -22.84 -3.00 12.97
C SER A 188 -23.78 -1.98 12.32
N GLY A 189 -23.20 -0.90 11.80
CA GLY A 189 -23.88 0.23 11.18
C GLY A 189 -24.09 0.04 9.69
N LEU A 190 -24.58 -1.12 9.26
CA LEU A 190 -25.28 -1.27 7.99
C LEU A 190 -26.55 -2.08 8.24
N SER A 191 -27.60 -1.37 8.65
CA SER A 191 -28.94 -1.79 8.22
C SER A 191 -28.90 -1.81 6.69
N PRO A 192 -29.26 -2.93 6.04
CA PRO A 192 -29.47 -2.92 4.60
C PRO A 192 -30.70 -2.05 4.35
N ALA A 193 -30.48 -0.75 4.17
CA ALA A 193 -31.47 0.15 3.62
C ALA A 193 -31.68 -0.24 2.16
N LEU A 194 -32.58 -1.23 1.98
CA LEU A 194 -33.62 -1.32 0.97
C LEU A 194 -33.33 -0.76 -0.43
N VAL A 195 -33.34 -1.71 -1.38
CA VAL A 195 -33.62 -1.65 -2.83
C VAL A 195 -32.44 -1.32 -3.76
#